data_AF-A0A1F9LWK7-F1
#
_entry.id   AF-A0A1F9LWK7-F1
#
_cell.length_a   1.000
_cell.length_b   1.000
_cell.length_c   1.000
_cell.angle_alpha   90.00
_cell.angle_beta   90.00
_cell.angle_gamma   90.00
#
_symmetry.space_group_name_H-M   'P 1'
#
loop_
_entity.id
_entity.type
_entity.pdbx_description
1 polymer ?
#
loop_
_entity_poly.entity_id
_entity_poly.type
_entity_poly.pdbx_seq_one_letter_code
_entity_poly.pdbx_strand_id
1 'polypeptide(L)' 'MAGKQSSASEQDVAGKPASEEAILKVAKEIVVKFIEVGRLSPANFDETFKAIYLSIRDTVRS' A
#
# COMPACT_ATOMS: atom_id res chain seq x y z
N MET A 1 -46.55 8.54 15.87
CA MET A 1 -45.88 7.72 14.83
C MET A 1 -44.46 8.24 14.68
N ALA A 2 -43.51 7.33 14.72
CA ALA A 2 -42.10 7.56 15.02
C ALA A 2 -41.35 8.39 13.97
N GLY A 3 -40.55 9.34 14.45
CA GLY A 3 -39.52 10.02 13.66
C GLY A 3 -38.44 9.02 13.25
N LYS A 4 -38.25 8.87 11.94
CA LYS A 4 -37.20 8.02 11.38
C LYS A 4 -35.93 8.85 11.29
N GLN A 5 -35.03 8.62 12.26
CA GLN A 5 -33.63 9.04 12.17
C GLN A 5 -33.03 8.48 10.89
N SER A 6 -32.67 9.37 9.97
CA SER A 6 -31.76 9.05 8.88
C SER A 6 -30.42 9.69 9.23
N SER A 7 -29.70 9.08 10.19
CA SER A 7 -28.28 9.33 10.35
C SER A 7 -27.57 8.47 9.32
N ALA A 8 -27.34 9.04 8.13
CA ALA A 8 -26.25 8.60 7.30
C ALA A 8 -24.99 8.78 8.13
N SER A 9 -24.38 7.67 8.54
CA SER A 9 -23.10 7.72 9.22
C SER A 9 -22.06 8.21 8.20
N GLU A 10 -21.70 9.48 8.29
CA GLU A 10 -20.45 10.02 7.80
C GLU A 10 -19.33 9.22 8.48
N GLN A 11 -18.90 8.12 7.86
CA GLN A 11 -17.76 7.36 8.35
C GLN A 11 -16.50 8.13 8.02
N ASP A 12 -16.02 8.86 9.03
CA ASP A 12 -14.63 9.13 9.37
C ASP A 12 -13.63 8.99 8.21
N VAL A 13 -13.21 10.13 7.65
CA VAL A 13 -12.06 10.26 6.73
C VAL A 13 -10.76 10.21 7.55
N ALA A 14 -10.64 9.23 8.43
CA ALA A 14 -9.48 8.98 9.28
C ALA A 14 -9.11 7.49 9.23
N GLY A 15 -8.02 7.19 8.51
CA GLY A 15 -7.15 6.05 8.83
C GLY A 15 -7.67 4.64 8.53
N LYS A 16 -8.10 4.33 7.29
CA LYS A 16 -8.05 2.92 6.86
C LYS A 16 -6.57 2.53 6.73
N PRO A 17 -6.09 1.48 7.44
CA PRO A 17 -4.73 1.00 7.24
C PRO A 17 -4.55 0.64 5.77
N ALA A 18 -3.37 0.95 5.22
CA ALA A 18 -3.05 0.57 3.84
C ALA A 18 -3.30 -0.94 3.68
N SER A 19 -4.09 -1.32 2.68
CA SER A 19 -4.37 -2.73 2.43
C SER A 19 -3.11 -3.45 1.96
N GLU A 20 -3.03 -4.76 2.21
CA GLU A 20 -1.92 -5.58 1.69
C GLU A 20 -1.78 -5.45 0.17
N GLU A 21 -2.90 -5.37 -0.54
CA GLU A 21 -2.93 -5.17 -1.99
C GLU A 21 -2.32 -3.82 -2.39
N ALA A 22 -2.58 -2.74 -1.64
CA ALA A 22 -1.99 -1.44 -1.91
C ALA A 22 -0.47 -1.47 -1.71
N ILE A 23 -0.01 -2.09 -0.63
CA ILE A 23 1.43 -2.24 -0.33
C ILE A 23 2.11 -3.04 -1.44
N LEU A 24 1.51 -4.15 -1.88
CA LEU A 24 2.04 -4.98 -2.97
C LEU A 24 2.10 -4.24 -4.32
N LYS A 25 1.07 -3.46 -4.65
CA LYS A 25 1.05 -2.66 -5.89
C LYS A 25 2.16 -1.62 -5.92
N VAL A 26 2.33 -0.89 -4.82
CA VAL A 26 3.37 0.13 -4.71
C VAL A 26 4.77 -0.51 -4.75
N ALA A 27 5.00 -1.59 -4.00
CA ALA A 27 6.28 -2.30 -4.03
C ALA A 27 6.64 -2.78 -5.45
N LYS A 28 5.67 -3.35 -6.18
CA LYS A 28 5.83 -3.76 -7.58
C LYS A 28 6.21 -2.59 -8.48
N GLU A 29 5.52 -1.46 -8.38
CA GLU A 29 5.79 -0.29 -9.23
C GLU A 29 7.20 0.28 -9.00
N ILE A 30 7.65 0.37 -7.75
CA ILE A 30 9.01 0.85 -7.43
C ILE A 30 10.07 -0.09 -8.04
N VAL A 31 9.91 -1.39 -7.86
CA VAL A 31 10.87 -2.39 -8.35
C VAL A 31 10.94 -2.40 -9.88
N VAL A 32 9.78 -2.39 -10.55
CA VAL A 32 9.72 -2.27 -12.02
C VAL A 32 10.39 -0.97 -12.47
N LYS A 33 10.15 0.15 -11.77
CA LYS A 33 10.78 1.43 -12.11
C LYS A 33 12.30 1.37 -12.00
N PHE A 34 12.84 0.73 -10.98
CA PHE A 34 14.29 0.55 -10.82
C PHE A 34 14.89 -0.31 -11.93
N ILE A 35 14.17 -1.32 -12.42
CA ILE A 35 14.60 -2.13 -13.56
C ILE A 35 14.57 -1.29 -14.85
N GLU A 36 13.49 -0.54 -15.10
CA GLU A 36 13.35 0.34 -16.27
C GLU A 36 14.49 1.37 -16.37
N VAL A 37 14.89 1.95 -15.24
CA VAL A 37 15.96 2.97 -15.20
C VAL A 37 17.37 2.37 -15.02
N GLY A 38 17.51 1.04 -15.06
CA GLY A 38 18.80 0.35 -14.94
C GLY A 38 19.46 0.45 -13.55
N ARG A 39 18.67 0.72 -12.50
CA ARG A 39 19.13 0.76 -11.09
C ARG A 39 19.00 -0.57 -10.37
N LEU A 40 18.27 -1.52 -10.95
CA LEU A 40 18.13 -2.89 -10.48
C LEU A 40 18.18 -3.87 -11.65
N SER A 41 18.93 -4.96 -11.51
CA SER A 41 18.88 -6.08 -12.44
C SER A 41 17.77 -7.05 -12.07
N PRO A 42 17.07 -7.68 -13.05
CA PRO A 42 16.10 -8.75 -12.78
C PRO A 42 16.68 -9.91 -11.95
N ALA A 43 17.99 -10.16 -12.00
CA ALA A 43 18.64 -11.23 -11.24
C ALA A 43 18.52 -11.05 -9.72
N ASN A 44 18.42 -9.81 -9.24
CA ASN A 44 18.35 -9.47 -7.81
C ASN A 44 16.94 -9.02 -7.40
N PHE A 45 15.93 -9.33 -8.22
CA PHE A 45 14.54 -8.92 -8.01
C PHE A 45 13.99 -9.39 -6.66
N ASP A 46 14.17 -10.68 -6.32
CA ASP A 46 13.54 -11.29 -5.14
C ASP A 46 13.93 -10.60 -3.82
N GLU A 47 15.23 -10.41 -3.61
CA GLU A 47 15.77 -9.74 -2.42
C GLU A 47 15.30 -8.27 -2.35
N THR A 48 15.41 -7.55 -3.47
CA THR A 48 15.08 -6.12 -3.53
C THR A 48 13.59 -5.87 -3.35
N PHE A 49 12.74 -6.71 -3.95
CA PHE A 49 11.29 -6.61 -3.79
C PHE A 49 10.86 -6.84 -2.35
N LYS A 50 11.41 -7.86 -1.68
CA LYS A 50 11.14 -8.13 -0.26
C LYS A 50 11.55 -6.95 0.62
N ALA A 51 12.74 -6.39 0.40
CA ALA A 51 13.21 -5.23 1.14
C ALA A 51 12.27 -4.03 1.01
N ILE A 52 11.89 -3.67 -0.22
CA ILE A 52 10.98 -2.55 -0.49
C ILE A 52 9.59 -2.79 0.11
N TYR A 53 9.03 -3.99 -0.06
CA TYR A 53 7.73 -4.35 0.51
C TYR A 53 7.73 -4.20 2.03
N LEU A 54 8.77 -4.72 2.71
CA LEU A 54 8.91 -4.60 4.16
C LEU A 54 9.03 -3.13 4.60
N SER A 55 9.87 -2.34 3.93
CA SER A 55 10.02 -0.91 4.24
C SER A 55 8.70 -0.14 4.14
N ILE A 56 7.91 -0.38 3.09
CA ILE A 56 6.59 0.26 2.95
C ILE A 56 5.64 -0.24 4.02
N ARG A 57 5.53 -1.56 4.19
CA ARG A 57 4.63 -2.20 5.14
C ARG A 57 4.87 -1.72 6.57
N ASP A 58 6.13 -1.63 6.97
CA ASP A 58 6.50 -1.20 8.32
C ASP A 58 6.21 0.29 8.50
N THR A 59 6.43 1.12 7.46
CA THR A 59 6.08 2.55 7.48
C THR A 59 4.57 2.81 7.63
N VAL A 60 3.72 2.04 6.94
CA VAL A 60 2.27 2.26 6.96
C VAL A 60 1.55 1.61 8.15
N ARG A 61 2.27 0.81 8.94
CA ARG A 61 1.74 0.11 10.14
C ARG A 61 2.34 0.64 11.45
N SER A 62 3.32 1.55 11.38
CA SER A 62 3.88 2.27 12.53
C SER A 62 3.00 3.45 12.91
#